data_AF-A0A0F2P8P2-F1
#
_entry.id   AF-A0A0F2P8P2-F1
#
_cell.length_a   1.000
_cell.length_b   1.000
_cell.length_c   1.000
_cell.angle_alpha   90.00
_cell.angle_beta   90.00
_cell.angle_gamma   90.00
#
_symmetry.space_group_name_H-M   'P 1'
#
loop_
_entity.id
_entity.type
_entity.pdbx_description
1 polymer ?
#
loop_
_entity_poly.entity_id
_entity_poly.type
_entity_poly.pdbx_seq_one_letter_code
_entity_poly.pdbx_strand_id
1 'polypeptide(L)' 'MVNTSDKAELQNCIANTQEIIRQIESRANRLVGQAEKEELHKLTGQADILLQEANERCNKLF' A
#
# COMPACT_ATOMS: atom_id res chain seq x y z
N MET A 1 -18.14 -7.51 -22.08
CA MET A 1 -18.45 -7.18 -20.67
C MET A 1 -17.12 -7.01 -19.97
N VAL A 2 -16.79 -5.80 -19.52
CA VAL A 2 -15.61 -5.59 -18.66
C VAL A 2 -15.85 -6.38 -17.38
N ASN A 3 -14.91 -7.23 -16.97
CA ASN A 3 -15.02 -8.00 -15.73
C ASN A 3 -14.97 -7.05 -14.52
N THR A 4 -16.14 -6.54 -14.14
CA THR A 4 -16.31 -5.66 -12.98
C THR A 4 -15.90 -6.34 -11.66
N SER A 5 -15.94 -7.67 -11.60
CA SER A 5 -15.43 -8.46 -10.47
C SER A 5 -13.91 -8.37 -10.34
N ASP A 6 -13.16 -8.53 -11.43
CA ASP A 6 -11.69 -8.44 -11.41
C ASP A 6 -11.22 -7.06 -10.92
N LYS A 7 -11.92 -5.98 -11.33
CA LYS A 7 -11.67 -4.61 -10.85
C LYS A 7 -11.89 -4.49 -9.34
N ALA A 8 -13.01 -5.01 -8.84
CA ALA A 8 -13.37 -4.91 -7.42
C ALA A 8 -12.40 -5.73 -6.54
N GLU A 9 -12.00 -6.92 -6.98
CA GLU A 9 -11.01 -7.74 -6.29
C GLU A 9 -9.64 -7.05 -6.23
N LEU A 10 -9.21 -6.44 -7.33
CA LEU A 10 -7.94 -5.71 -7.36
C LEU A 10 -7.96 -4.46 -6.47
N GLN A 11 -9.06 -3.70 -6.48
CA GLN A 11 -9.24 -2.53 -5.62
C GLN A 11 -9.27 -2.92 -4.13
N ASN A 12 -9.94 -4.03 -3.78
CA ASN A 12 -9.91 -4.57 -2.43
C ASN A 12 -8.50 -5.00 -2.00
N CYS A 13 -7.75 -5.66 -2.90
CA CYS A 13 -6.37 -6.05 -2.62
C CYS A 13 -5.46 -4.84 -2.36
N ILE A 14 -5.60 -3.78 -3.16
CA ILE A 14 -4.88 -2.51 -2.97
C ILE A 14 -5.24 -1.90 -1.61
N ALA A 15 -6.53 -1.79 -1.29
CA ALA A 15 -7.00 -1.21 -0.03
C ALA A 15 -6.49 -1.98 1.20
N ASN A 16 -6.57 -3.32 1.15
CA ASN A 16 -6.05 -4.18 2.22
C ASN A 16 -4.54 -4.00 2.41
N THR A 17 -3.79 -3.85 1.32
CA THR A 17 -2.35 -3.63 1.40
C THR A 17 -2.01 -2.27 2.01
N GLN A 18 -2.75 -1.21 1.64
CA GLN A 18 -2.60 0.12 2.27
C GLN A 18 -2.88 0.10 3.78
N GLU A 19 -3.89 -0.65 4.22
CA GLU A 19 -4.18 -0.83 5.65
C GLU A 19 -3.02 -1.50 6.39
N ILE A 20 -2.42 -2.54 5.79
CA ILE A 20 -1.25 -3.21 6.37
C ILE A 20 -0.06 -2.24 6.47
N ILE A 21 0.20 -1.44 5.44
CA ILE A 21 1.27 -0.43 5.47
C ILE A 21 1.06 0.56 6.63
N ARG A 22 -0.15 1.08 6.80
CA ARG A 22 -0.48 1.97 7.93
C ARG A 22 -0.26 1.31 9.30
N GLN A 23 -0.57 0.02 9.40
CA GLN A 23 -0.29 -0.74 10.63
C GLN A 23 1.21 -0.89 10.88
N ILE A 24 2.01 -1.10 9.82
CA ILE A 24 3.47 -1.16 9.90
C ILE A 24 4.02 0.19 10.35
N GLU A 25 3.58 1.32 9.77
CA GLU A 25 4.00 2.66 10.18
C GLU A 25 3.65 2.97 11.64
N SER A 26 2.44 2.60 12.07
CA SER A 26 2.00 2.75 13.47
C SER A 26 2.91 1.99 14.44
N ARG A 27 3.35 0.78 14.05
CA ARG A 27 4.31 -0.01 14.83
C ARG A 27 5.73 0.53 14.76
N ALA A 28 6.18 0.97 13.58
CA ALA A 28 7.50 1.58 13.38
C ALA A 28 7.67 2.83 14.25
N ASN A 29 6.60 3.62 14.41
CA ASN A 29 6.60 4.79 15.28
C ASN A 29 6.79 4.48 16.77
N ARG A 30 6.57 3.22 17.20
CA ARG A 30 6.78 2.75 18.58
C ARG A 30 8.16 2.13 18.81
N LEU A 31 8.99 1.99 17.77
CA LEU A 31 10.33 1.43 17.89
C LEU A 31 11.28 2.41 18.59
N VAL A 32 12.13 1.86 19.46
CA VAL A 32 13.20 2.59 20.16
C VAL A 32 14.49 2.40 19.35
N GLY A 33 14.52 2.96 18.15
CA GLY A 33 15.66 2.87 17.22
C GLY A 33 15.44 3.81 16.05
N GLN A 34 16.23 4.89 15.97
CA GLN A 34 16.03 5.91 14.95
C GLN A 34 16.35 5.37 13.55
N ALA A 35 17.42 4.57 13.41
CA ALA A 35 17.82 3.99 12.14
C ALA A 35 16.79 2.98 11.59
N GLU A 36 16.33 2.01 12.40
CA GLU A 36 15.29 1.07 11.97
C GLU A 36 13.95 1.77 11.69
N LYS A 37 13.62 2.82 12.44
CA LYS A 37 12.43 3.64 12.19
C LYS A 37 12.52 4.37 10.85
N GLU A 38 13.65 5.00 10.53
CA GLU A 38 13.86 5.67 9.24
C GLU A 38 13.83 4.68 8.07
N GLU A 39 14.42 3.49 8.23
CA GLU A 39 14.38 2.45 7.20
C GLU A 39 12.95 1.95 6.96
N LEU A 40 12.18 1.70 8.01
CA LEU A 40 10.78 1.29 7.88
C LEU A 40 9.92 2.38 7.22
N HIS A 41 10.09 3.65 7.60
CA HIS A 41 9.38 4.76 6.95
C HIS A 41 9.72 4.88 5.46
N LYS A 42 10.97 4.64 5.09
CA LYS A 42 11.39 4.63 3.69
C LYS A 42 10.72 3.48 2.93
N LEU A 43 10.70 2.27 3.50
CA LEU A 43 10.08 1.10 2.89
C LEU A 43 8.55 1.25 2.76
N THR A 44 7.87 1.77 3.78
CA THR A 44 6.42 2.03 3.72
C THR A 44 6.09 3.09 2.68
N GLY A 45 6.87 4.18 2.62
CA GLY A 45 6.70 5.21 1.60
C GLY A 45 6.92 4.68 0.17
N GLN A 46 7.92 3.83 -0.06
CA GLN A 46 8.12 3.18 -1.36
C GLN A 46 6.95 2.26 -1.73
N ALA A 47 6.43 1.50 -0.76
CA ALA A 47 5.29 0.62 -0.98
C ALA A 47 4.00 1.41 -1.29
N ASP A 48 3.78 2.56 -0.65
CA ASP A 48 2.63 3.43 -0.94
C ASP A 48 2.67 3.99 -2.37
N ILE A 49 3.85 4.40 -2.86
CA ILE A 49 4.02 4.86 -4.25
C ILE A 49 3.64 3.74 -5.22
N LEU A 50 4.13 2.51 -4.99
CA LEU A 50 3.82 1.36 -5.85
C LEU A 50 2.33 1.01 -5.83
N LEU A 51 1.66 1.12 -4.67
CA LEU A 51 0.22 0.90 -4.58
C LEU A 51 -0.58 1.99 -5.30
N GLN A 52 -0.14 3.23 -5.24
CA GLN A 52 -0.74 4.31 -6.00
C GLN A 52 -0.62 4.05 -7.51
N GLU A 53 0.57 3.66 -7.98
CA GLU A 53 0.76 3.27 -9.38
C GLU A 53 -0.13 2.09 -9.78
N ALA A 54 -0.26 1.08 -8.92
CA ALA A 54 -1.13 -0.07 -9.15
C ALA A 54 -2.60 0.34 -9.26
N ASN A 55 -3.06 1.25 -8.39
CA ASN A 55 -4.41 1.79 -8.42
C ASN A 55 -4.68 2.61 -9.68
N GLU A 56 -3.74 3.46 -10.09
CA GLU A 56 -3.85 4.24 -11.33
C GLU A 56 -3.91 3.33 -12.57
N ARG A 57 -3.05 2.30 -12.63
CA ARG A 57 -3.08 1.31 -13.71
C ARG A 57 -4.38 0.52 -13.73
N CYS A 58 -4.88 0.10 -12.56
CA CYS A 58 -6.18 -0.55 -12.43
C CYS A 58 -7.30 0.34 -12.98
N ASN A 59 -7.35 1.61 -12.59
CA ASN A 59 -8.38 2.54 -13.06
C ASN A 59 -8.29 2.84 -14.57
N LYS A 60 -7.10 2.71 -15.19
CA LYS A 60 -6.93 2.84 -16.65
C LYS A 60 -7.36 1.59 -17.42
N LEU A 61 -7.24 0.41 -16.81
CA LEU A 61 -7.53 -0.88 -17.45
C LEU A 61 -9.02 -1.25 -17.41
N PHE A 62 -9.78 -0.72 -16.44
CA PHE A 62 -11.18 -1.09 -16.20
C PHE A 62 -12.15 0.08 -16.22
#